data_AF-A0A2E1CK92-F1
#
_entry.id   AF-A0A2E1CK92-F1
#
_cell.length_a   1.000
_cell.length_b   1.000
_cell.length_c   1.000
_cell.angle_alpha   90.00
_cell.angle_beta   90.00
_cell.angle_gamma   90.00
#
_symmetry.space_group_name_H-M   'P 1'
#
loop_
_entity.id
_entity.type
_entity.pdbx_description
1 polymer ?
#
loop_
_entity_poly.entity_id
_entity_poly.type
_entity_poly.pdbx_seq_one_letter_code
_entity_poly.pdbx_strand_id
1 'polypeptide(L)' 'MSKKESYIKSSYNELLNKVSWPTWSELQSSSIVVAIASLIIALVIYLMDQTFSSLMKVFYSLF' A
#
# COMPACT_ATOMS: atom_id res chain seq x y z
N MET A 1 -19.29 36.20 -8.06
CA MET A 1 -19.21 34.72 -8.10
C MET A 1 -17.79 34.31 -7.73
N SER A 2 -17.63 33.61 -6.61
CA SER A 2 -16.31 33.41 -6.01
C SER A 2 -15.47 32.44 -6.85
N LYS A 3 -14.21 32.80 -7.15
CA LYS A 3 -13.27 31.98 -7.94
C LYS A 3 -13.19 30.51 -7.48
N LYS A 4 -13.48 30.23 -6.20
CA LYS A 4 -13.40 28.91 -5.58
C LYS A 4 -14.48 27.95 -6.09
N GLU A 5 -15.70 28.41 -6.30
CA GLU A 5 -16.83 27.58 -6.79
C GLU A 5 -16.60 27.10 -8.22
N SER A 6 -16.05 27.96 -9.08
CA SER A 6 -15.72 27.63 -10.47
C SER A 6 -14.54 26.65 -10.56
N TYR A 7 -13.54 26.77 -9.67
CA TYR A 7 -12.43 25.82 -9.58
C TYR A 7 -12.90 24.43 -9.15
N ILE A 8 -13.72 24.33 -8.10
CA ILE A 8 -14.23 23.04 -7.63
C ILE A 8 -15.10 22.37 -8.72
N LYS A 9 -15.96 23.15 -9.41
CA LYS A 9 -16.74 22.63 -10.54
C LYS A 9 -15.88 22.20 -11.74
N SER A 10 -14.79 22.91 -12.03
CA SER A 10 -13.86 22.54 -13.11
C SER A 10 -13.07 21.29 -12.76
N SER A 11 -12.52 21.20 -11.54
CA SER A 11 -11.83 19.99 -11.07
C SER A 11 -12.74 18.77 -11.01
N TYR A 12 -14.02 18.94 -10.65
CA TYR A 12 -14.99 17.84 -10.68
C TYR A 12 -15.27 17.35 -12.11
N ASN A 13 -15.43 18.27 -13.06
CA ASN A 13 -15.57 17.90 -14.48
C ASN A 13 -14.30 17.25 -15.04
N GLU A 14 -13.13 17.67 -14.60
CA GLU A 14 -11.85 17.13 -15.05
C GLU A 14 -11.59 15.72 -14.48
N LEU A 15 -11.92 15.50 -13.22
CA LEU A 15 -11.84 14.19 -12.56
C LEU A 15 -12.81 13.16 -13.16
N LEU A 16 -13.97 13.59 -13.65
CA LEU A 16 -14.96 12.68 -14.26
C LEU A 16 -14.74 12.42 -15.75
N ASN A 17 -14.34 13.44 -16.52
CA ASN A 17 -14.19 13.31 -17.99
C ASN A 17 -12.78 12.96 -18.43
N LYS A 18 -11.77 13.09 -17.56
CA LYS A 18 -10.34 12.94 -17.93
C LYS A 18 -9.59 11.91 -17.09
N VAL A 19 -10.29 11.18 -16.22
CA VAL A 19 -9.72 10.08 -15.45
C VAL A 19 -10.46 8.81 -15.86
N SER A 20 -9.75 7.92 -16.54
CA SER A 20 -10.22 6.55 -16.76
C SER A 20 -10.19 5.84 -15.42
N TRP A 21 -11.27 5.93 -14.65
CA TRP A 21 -11.45 5.08 -13.49
C TRP A 21 -11.40 3.63 -13.99
N PRO A 22 -10.41 2.83 -13.56
CA PRO A 22 -10.29 1.46 -13.98
C PRO A 22 -11.55 0.70 -13.57
N THR A 23 -11.94 -0.28 -14.38
CA THR A 23 -13.11 -1.09 -14.06
C THR A 23 -12.89 -1.82 -12.74
N TRP A 24 -13.98 -2.14 -12.02
CA TRP A 24 -13.90 -2.84 -10.73
C TRP A 24 -13.05 -4.13 -10.77
N SER A 25 -13.01 -4.80 -11.93
CA SER A 25 -12.19 -5.99 -12.16
C SER A 25 -10.68 -5.69 -12.20
N GLU A 26 -10.25 -4.57 -12.81
CA GLU A 26 -8.84 -4.15 -12.83
C GLU A 26 -8.36 -3.66 -11.47
N LEU A 27 -9.22 -2.98 -10.72
CA LEU A 27 -8.94 -2.57 -9.33
C LEU A 27 -8.73 -3.77 -8.43
N GLN A 28 -9.58 -4.78 -8.57
CA GLN A 28 -9.46 -6.01 -7.80
C GLN A 28 -8.18 -6.78 -8.19
N SER A 29 -7.87 -6.88 -9.49
CA SER A 29 -6.64 -7.50 -9.99
C SER A 29 -5.39 -6.83 -9.39
N SER A 30 -5.33 -5.49 -9.45
CA SER A 30 -4.22 -4.72 -8.89
C SER A 30 -4.10 -4.88 -7.38
N SER A 31 -5.24 -4.91 -6.67
CA SER A 31 -5.27 -5.08 -5.22
C SER A 31 -4.83 -6.47 -4.77
N ILE A 32 -5.18 -7.52 -5.53
CA ILE A 32 -4.75 -8.89 -5.27
C ILE A 32 -3.24 -9.03 -5.42
N VAL A 33 -2.66 -8.44 -6.46
CA VAL A 33 -1.20 -8.44 -6.65
C VAL A 33 -0.49 -7.78 -5.46
N VAL A 34 -0.99 -6.63 -5.00
CA VAL A 34 -0.43 -5.92 -3.84
C VAL A 34 -0.60 -6.74 -2.54
N ALA A 35 -1.74 -7.41 -2.36
CA ALA A 35 -1.99 -8.26 -1.20
C ALA A 35 -1.05 -9.48 -1.14
N ILE A 36 -0.72 -10.07 -2.28
CA ILE A 36 0.27 -11.16 -2.35
C ILE A 36 1.67 -10.63 -2.07
N ALA A 37 2.02 -9.47 -2.63
CA ALA A 37 3.30 -8.83 -2.37
C ALA A 37 3.49 -8.49 -0.87
N SER A 38 2.45 -7.97 -0.20
CA SER A 38 2.51 -7.67 1.23
C SER A 38 2.64 -8.93 2.08
N LEU A 39 2.01 -10.04 1.68
CA LEU A 39 2.16 -11.34 2.34
C LEU A 39 3.61 -11.85 2.27
N ILE A 40 4.27 -11.71 1.13
CA ILE A 40 5.68 -12.09 0.97
C ILE A 40 6.57 -11.24 1.88
N ILE A 41 6.36 -9.92 1.90
CA ILE A 41 7.10 -8.99 2.76
C ILE A 41 6.92 -9.35 4.25
N ALA A 42 5.69 -9.67 4.66
CA ALA A 42 5.41 -10.09 6.03
C ALA A 42 6.18 -11.37 6.42
N LEU A 43 6.29 -12.33 5.50
CA LEU A 43 7.04 -13.57 5.72
C LEU A 43 8.55 -13.31 5.88
N VAL A 44 9.10 -12.38 5.09
CA VAL A 44 10.50 -11.95 5.22
C VAL A 44 10.75 -11.29 6.57
N ILE A 45 9.88 -10.37 7.00
CA ILE A 45 10.00 -9.71 8.31
C ILE A 45 9.93 -10.74 9.44
N TYR A 46 9.00 -11.69 9.35
CA TYR A 46 8.89 -12.78 10.33
C TYR A 46 10.17 -13.59 10.48
N LEU A 47 10.82 -13.94 9.36
CA LEU A 47 12.12 -14.63 9.39
C LEU A 47 13.20 -13.76 10.01
N MET A 48 13.26 -12.47 9.65
CA MET A 48 14.21 -11.53 10.25
C MET A 48 14.04 -11.44 11.77
N ASP A 49 12.81 -11.23 12.25
CA ASP A 49 12.52 -11.12 13.68
C ASP A 49 12.92 -12.39 14.45
N GLN A 50 12.67 -13.56 13.88
CA GLN A 50 13.06 -14.83 14.47
C GLN A 50 14.59 -14.99 14.54
N THR A 51 15.30 -14.63 13.47
CA THR A 51 16.77 -14.70 13.45
C THR A 51 17.40 -13.76 14.47
N PHE A 52 16.95 -12.50 14.54
CA PHE A 52 17.44 -11.54 15.51
C PHE A 52 17.12 -11.94 16.95
N SER A 53 15.90 -12.44 17.20
CA SER A 53 15.52 -12.93 18.53
C SER A 53 16.39 -14.11 18.97
N SER A 54 16.70 -15.02 18.05
CA SER A 54 17.56 -16.17 18.35
C SER A 54 19.01 -15.75 18.59
N LEU A 55 19.55 -14.85 17.76
CA LEU A 55 20.90 -14.31 17.92
C LEU A 55 21.06 -13.58 19.25
N MET A 56 20.08 -12.74 19.60
CA MET A 56 20.10 -12.00 20.85
C MET A 56 20.06 -12.93 22.07
N LYS A 57 19.24 -13.99 22.04
CA LYS A 57 19.21 -15.01 23.10
C LYS A 57 20.56 -15.70 23.28
N VAL A 58 21.22 -16.06 22.18
CA VAL A 58 22.55 -16.68 22.22
C VAL A 58 23.57 -15.71 22.81
N PHE A 59 23.56 -14.45 22.37
CA PHE A 59 24.46 -13.42 22.88
C PHE A 59 24.28 -13.17 24.39
N TYR A 60 23.03 -13.04 24.86
CA TYR A 60 22.72 -12.91 26.29
C TYR A 60 22.97 -14.18 27.10
N SER A 61 23.08 -15.36 26.47
CA SER A 61 23.43 -16.60 27.18
C SER A 61 24.93 -16.83 27.29
N LEU A 62 25.73 -16.15 26.47
CA LEU A 62 27.19 -16.23 26.44
C LEU A 62 27.86 -15.22 27.37
N PHE A 63 27.17 -14.13 27.72
CA PHE A 63 27.57 -13.14 28.71
C PHE A 63 26.78 -13.34 30.01
#